data_AF-A0A8T5C6L3-F1
#
_entry.id   AF-A0A8T5C6L3-F1
#
_cell.length_a   1.000
_cell.length_b   1.000
_cell.length_c   1.000
_cell.angle_alpha   90.00
_cell.angle_beta   90.00
_cell.angle_gamma   90.00
#
_symmetry.space_group_name_H-M   'P 1'
#
loop_
_entity.id
_entity.type
_entity.pdbx_description
1 polymer ?
#
loop_
_entity_poly.entity_id
_entity_poly.type
_entity_poly.pdbx_seq_one_letter_code
_entity_poly.pdbx_strand_id
1 'polypeptide(L)' 'MTDDDAPEVPVVCEACDTTTRVPLSEVADAIERHNEQVHDGDDIAQVDPEIVKHVTDLAAKDMSVFEDEG' A
#
# COMPACT_ATOMS: atom_id res chain seq x y z
N MET A 1 -13.82 -11.14 -12.12
CA MET A 1 -13.81 -9.74 -11.65
C MET A 1 -12.83 -9.02 -12.53
N THR A 2 -13.26 -7.97 -13.20
CA THR A 2 -12.38 -7.15 -14.04
C THR A 2 -11.51 -6.31 -13.10
N ASP A 3 -10.25 -6.11 -13.43
CA ASP A 3 -9.28 -5.34 -12.61
C ASP A 3 -9.78 -3.90 -12.30
N ASP A 4 -10.73 -3.39 -13.09
CA ASP A 4 -11.47 -2.12 -12.91
C ASP A 4 -12.24 -2.00 -11.57
N ASP A 5 -12.58 -3.12 -10.92
CA ASP A 5 -13.29 -3.13 -9.61
C ASP A 5 -12.33 -3.38 -8.42
N ALA A 6 -11.02 -3.51 -8.69
CA ALA A 6 -10.04 -3.74 -7.64
C ALA A 6 -9.86 -2.48 -6.76
N PRO A 7 -9.65 -2.64 -5.45
CA PRO A 7 -9.42 -1.51 -4.57
C PRO A 7 -8.14 -0.78 -5.00
N GLU A 8 -8.25 0.52 -5.22
CA GLU A 8 -7.11 1.37 -5.52
C GLU A 8 -6.35 1.72 -4.24
N VAL A 9 -5.03 1.63 -4.30
CA VAL A 9 -4.13 1.95 -3.21
C VAL A 9 -3.31 3.19 -3.57
N PRO A 10 -3.25 4.19 -2.69
CA PRO A 10 -2.37 5.33 -2.89
C PRO A 10 -0.90 4.92 -2.67
N VAL A 11 -0.06 5.28 -3.64
CA VAL A 11 1.40 5.15 -3.62
C VAL A 11 1.98 6.56 -3.60
N VAL A 12 2.87 6.81 -2.64
CA VAL A 12 3.52 8.09 -2.40
C VAL A 12 5.01 7.94 -2.67
N CYS A 13 5.58 8.93 -3.36
CA CYS A 13 7.02 9.09 -3.46
C CYS A 13 7.42 10.47 -2.93
N GLU A 14 8.12 10.49 -1.80
CA GLU A 14 8.54 11.73 -1.13
C GLU A 14 9.61 12.49 -1.93
N ALA A 15 10.48 11.79 -2.66
CA ALA A 15 11.50 12.43 -3.48
C ALA A 15 10.93 13.11 -4.73
N CYS A 16 9.83 12.58 -5.27
CA CYS A 16 9.14 13.16 -6.42
C CYS A 16 8.02 14.14 -6.03
N ASP A 17 7.64 14.18 -4.74
CA ASP A 17 6.46 14.89 -4.23
C ASP A 17 5.18 14.50 -4.99
N THR A 18 5.02 13.20 -5.25
CA THR A 18 3.89 12.65 -6.02
C THR A 18 3.07 11.65 -5.21
N THR A 19 1.77 11.64 -5.47
CA THR A 19 0.83 10.63 -4.98
C THR A 19 -0.01 10.13 -6.15
N THR A 20 0.04 8.83 -6.41
CA THR A 20 -0.75 8.17 -7.44
C THR A 20 -1.62 7.09 -6.82
N ARG A 21 -2.72 6.71 -7.46
CA ARG A 21 -3.53 5.57 -7.07
C ARG A 21 -3.38 4.48 -8.11
N VAL A 22 -3.14 3.26 -7.65
CA VAL A 22 -2.95 2.09 -8.51
C VAL A 22 -3.74 0.91 -7.94
N PRO A 23 -4.25 -0.01 -8.78
CA PRO A 23 -4.95 -1.20 -8.31
C PRO A 23 -4.09 -2.00 -7.33
N LEU A 24 -4.68 -2.52 -6.24
CA LEU A 24 -3.96 -3.31 -5.23
C LEU A 24 -3.15 -4.47 -5.85
N SER A 25 -3.68 -5.07 -6.91
CA SER A 25 -3.02 -6.13 -7.70
C SER A 25 -1.70 -5.69 -8.33
N GLU A 26 -1.56 -4.41 -8.67
CA GLU A 26 -0.43 -3.85 -9.41
C GLU A 26 0.49 -2.97 -8.55
N VAL A 27 0.15 -2.72 -7.28
CA VAL A 27 0.90 -1.84 -6.38
C VAL A 27 2.38 -2.22 -6.29
N ALA A 28 2.68 -3.50 -6.07
CA ALA A 28 4.04 -3.98 -5.86
C ALA A 28 4.90 -3.75 -7.11
N ASP A 29 4.41 -4.20 -8.28
CA ASP A 29 5.05 -3.96 -9.58
C ASP A 29 5.20 -2.47 -9.89
N ALA A 30 4.18 -1.65 -9.57
CA ALA A 30 4.22 -0.21 -9.81
C ALA A 30 5.31 0.50 -8.99
N ILE A 31 5.46 0.12 -7.71
CA ILE A 31 6.48 0.65 -6.81
C ILE A 31 7.88 0.21 -7.27
N GLU A 32 8.08 -1.09 -7.48
CA GLU A 32 9.36 -1.65 -7.90
C GLU A 32 9.85 -0.97 -9.19
N ARG A 33 8.99 -0.93 -10.21
CA ARG A 33 9.29 -0.32 -11.50
C ARG A 33 9.56 1.19 -11.40
N HIS A 34 8.92 1.90 -10.47
CA HIS A 34 9.20 3.32 -10.25
C HIS A 34 10.56 3.51 -9.60
N ASN A 35 10.85 2.76 -8.54
CA ASN A 35 12.11 2.83 -7.81
C ASN A 35 13.30 2.46 -8.70
N GLU A 36 13.19 1.38 -9.48
CA GLU A 36 14.24 0.97 -10.42
C GLU A 36 14.51 2.03 -11.52
N GLN A 37 13.47 2.68 -12.05
CA GLN A 37 13.64 3.62 -13.17
C GLN A 37 14.01 5.04 -12.73
N VAL A 38 13.57 5.48 -11.56
CA VAL A 38 13.68 6.89 -11.10
C VAL A 38 14.66 7.05 -9.94
N HIS A 39 14.82 6.01 -9.11
CA HIS A 39 15.61 6.05 -7.89
C HIS A 39 16.72 4.99 -7.87
N ASP A 40 17.16 4.51 -9.03
CA ASP A 40 18.24 3.51 -9.16
C ASP A 40 18.01 2.22 -8.32
N GLY A 41 16.74 1.91 -8.03
CA GLY A 41 16.33 0.77 -7.22
C GLY A 41 16.24 1.04 -5.72
N ASP A 42 16.50 2.26 -5.23
CA ASP A 42 16.26 2.62 -3.84
C ASP A 42 14.75 2.64 -3.52
N ASP A 43 14.37 2.06 -2.37
CA ASP A 43 13.01 1.98 -1.85
C ASP A 43 12.49 3.36 -1.36
N ILE A 44 12.23 4.27 -2.30
CA ILE A 44 11.77 5.63 -2.02
C ILE A 44 10.27 5.77 -2.21
N ALA A 45 9.72 5.25 -3.31
CA ALA A 45 8.28 5.16 -3.49
C ALA A 45 7.73 3.99 -2.66
N GLN A 46 6.61 4.22 -1.98
CA GLN A 46 5.98 3.21 -1.13
C GLN A 46 4.46 3.43 -1.07
N VAL A 47 3.73 2.44 -0.58
CA VAL A 47 2.31 2.61 -0.24
C VAL A 47 2.17 3.71 0.81
N ASP A 48 1.11 4.50 0.70
CA ASP A 48 0.83 5.58 1.64
C ASP A 48 0.86 5.05 3.10
N PRO A 49 1.73 5.62 3.95
CA PRO A 49 1.93 5.12 5.30
C PRO A 49 0.68 5.25 6.19
N GLU A 50 -0.22 6.20 5.90
CA GLU A 50 -1.47 6.36 6.64
C GLU A 50 -2.43 5.19 6.38
N ILE A 51 -2.45 4.66 5.14
CA ILE A 51 -3.21 3.44 4.82
C ILE A 51 -2.63 2.23 5.54
N VAL A 52 -1.31 2.05 5.54
CA VAL A 52 -0.65 0.94 6.24
C VAL A 52 -0.99 0.94 7.73
N LYS A 53 -0.98 2.12 8.34
CA LYS A 53 -1.36 2.32 9.74
C LYS A 53 -2.83 1.97 9.99
N HIS A 54 -3.73 2.39 9.10
CA HIS A 54 -5.16 2.07 9.23
C HIS A 54 -5.43 0.57 9.09
N VAL A 55 -4.77 -0.10 8.14
CA VAL A 55 -4.86 -1.56 7.98
C VAL A 55 -4.35 -2.28 9.23
N THR A 56 -3.24 -1.82 9.80
CA THR A 56 -2.66 -2.40 11.01
C THR A 56 -3.60 -2.25 12.22
N ASP A 57 -4.25 -1.09 12.38
CA ASP A 57 -5.24 -0.85 13.44
C ASP A 57 -6.47 -1.75 13.30
N LEU A 58 -6.99 -1.90 12.08
CA LEU A 58 -8.10 -2.81 11.78
C LEU A 58 -7.73 -4.28 12.06
N ALA A 59 -6.53 -4.70 11.66
CA ALA A 59 -6.04 -6.06 11.91
C ALA A 59 -5.91 -6.34 13.42
N ALA A 60 -5.37 -5.39 14.19
CA ALA A 60 -5.24 -5.50 15.65
C ALA A 60 -6.61 -5.62 16.34
N LYS A 61 -7.61 -4.87 15.85
CA LYS A 61 -8.97 -4.91 16.40
C LYS A 61 -9.68 -6.24 16.14
N ASP A 62 -9.44 -6.86 14.99
CA ASP A 62 -10.01 -8.18 14.64
C ASP A 62 -9.36 -9.31 15.45
N MET A 63 -8.04 -9.25 15.64
CA MET A 63 -7.32 -10.22 16.48
C MET A 63 -7.80 -10.23 17.94
N SER A 64 -8.25 -9.09 18.48
CA SER A 64 -8.83 -9.01 19.83
C SER A 64 -10.20 -9.70 19.99
N VAL A 65 -10.87 -10.06 18.89
CA VAL A 65 -12.18 -10.76 18.95
C VAL A 65 -12.02 -12.24 19.34
N PHE A 66 -10.83 -12.82 19.19
CA PHE A 66 -10.60 -14.25 19.46
C PHE A 66 -10.14 -14.57 20.90
N GLU A 67 -10.04 -13.58 21.78
CA GLU A 67 -9.60 -13.75 23.18
C GLU A 67 -10.74 -13.65 24.22
N ASP A 68 -11.98 -13.38 23.80
CA ASP A 68 -13.18 -13.29 24.66
C ASP A 68 -14.14 -14.48 24.46
N GLU A 69 -13.60 -15.69 24.39
CA GLU A 69 -14.36 -16.94 24.55
C GLU A 69 -13.60 -17.85 25.53
N GLY A 70 -13.69 -17.52 26.83
CA GLY A 70 -13.11 -18.30 27.94
C GLY A 70 -14.09 -18.43 29.10
#